data_AF-A0A6A7M2H6-F1
#
_entry.id   AF-A0A6A7M2H6-F1
#
_cell.length_a   1.000
_cell.length_b   1.000
_cell.length_c   1.000
_cell.angle_alpha   90.00
_cell.angle_beta   90.00
_cell.angle_gamma   90.00
#
_symmetry.space_group_name_H-M   'P 1'
#
loop_
_entity.id
_entity.type
_entity.pdbx_description
1 polymer ?
#
loop_
_entity_poly.entity_id
_entity_poly.type
_entity_poly.pdbx_seq_one_letter_code
_entity_poly.pdbx_strand_id
1 'polypeptide(L)'
;MTQSKFLALASLIAAGLLGSASQAQQPAAGGSPPAQQQGQQSNMPYPGQPSGTMGGPPAPVVFVTSVEVLRSDRNGGLDVVRVRGVVTGSSWGQPHLIPITQGQPRDGMLELIFQASAPAGAAGLGPFMPVEAILPVATGHPYKGVRVRGGNNAISLKTIPGYAEAAPPKEDCAKCIGKFFVAKGANPPAGATAENTVREADLPYTLRIIKPTDGISSYALDPNRLTLLLSEDGRIVDGAWD
;
A
#
# COMPACT_ATOMS: atom_id res chain seq x y z
N MET A 1 9.68 -5.01 57.60
CA MET A 1 10.06 -6.41 57.36
C MET A 1 10.12 -6.59 55.84
N THR A 2 11.30 -6.39 55.23
CA THR A 2 12.23 -7.43 54.68
C THR A 2 11.82 -7.89 53.26
N GLN A 3 12.63 -7.89 52.20
CA GLN A 3 14.05 -7.54 51.96
C GLN A 3 14.27 -7.29 50.45
N SER A 4 15.21 -6.40 50.14
CA SER A 4 15.84 -6.21 48.82
C SER A 4 16.93 -7.25 48.56
N LYS A 5 17.18 -7.63 47.30
CA LYS A 5 18.42 -8.31 46.88
C LYS A 5 19.01 -7.65 45.64
N PHE A 6 20.08 -6.89 45.85
CA PHE A 6 21.11 -6.54 44.87
C PHE A 6 22.06 -7.73 44.70
N LEU A 7 22.54 -7.98 43.48
CA LEU A 7 23.77 -8.73 43.23
C LEU A 7 24.48 -8.15 41.99
N ALA A 8 25.81 -8.19 42.06
CA ALA A 8 26.75 -7.26 41.44
C ALA A 8 27.48 -7.83 40.21
N LEU A 9 28.19 -6.92 39.54
CA LEU A 9 29.12 -7.03 38.39
C LEU A 9 30.13 -8.19 38.43
N ALA A 10 30.53 -8.65 37.24
CA ALA A 10 31.91 -9.03 36.95
C ALA A 10 32.30 -8.67 35.51
N SER A 11 33.42 -7.96 35.38
CA SER A 11 34.06 -7.44 34.16
C SER A 11 35.07 -8.44 33.61
N LEU A 12 35.22 -8.54 32.28
CA LEU A 12 36.39 -9.16 31.64
C LEU A 12 36.86 -8.26 30.49
N ILE A 13 38.02 -7.64 30.71
CA ILE A 13 38.82 -6.88 29.75
C ILE A 13 39.85 -7.85 29.18
N ALA A 14 39.96 -7.95 27.86
CA ALA A 14 41.13 -8.53 27.21
C ALA A 14 41.63 -7.55 26.14
N ALA A 15 42.80 -6.99 26.41
CA ALA A 15 43.58 -6.15 25.51
C ALA A 15 44.41 -7.02 24.55
N GLY A 16 44.46 -6.65 23.27
CA GLY A 16 45.40 -7.17 22.28
C GLY A 16 45.99 -6.01 21.50
N LEU A 17 47.32 -5.96 21.45
CA LEU A 17 48.17 -4.83 21.08
C LEU A 17 48.38 -4.68 19.55
N LEU A 18 48.35 -3.41 19.13
CA LEU A 18 49.17 -2.68 18.16
C LEU A 18 50.10 -3.44 17.18
N GLY A 19 50.00 -3.03 15.90
CA GLY A 19 51.06 -3.13 14.89
C GLY A 19 50.76 -2.22 13.70
N SER A 20 51.47 -1.08 13.61
CA SER A 20 51.37 -0.07 12.55
C SER A 20 52.51 -0.24 11.55
N ALA A 21 52.27 -0.07 10.24
CA ALA A 21 53.18 0.63 9.32
C ALA A 21 52.57 0.81 7.93
N SER A 22 52.65 2.06 7.47
CA SER A 22 52.30 2.66 6.18
C SER A 22 53.39 2.50 5.12
N GLN A 23 53.01 2.52 3.82
CA GLN A 23 53.72 2.98 2.59
C GLN A 23 53.26 2.12 1.39
N ALA A 24 53.14 2.55 0.14
CA ALA A 24 53.29 3.81 -0.58
C ALA A 24 52.60 3.63 -1.97
N GLN A 25 52.49 4.72 -2.73
CA GLN A 25 51.68 4.90 -3.94
C GLN A 25 52.50 4.77 -5.25
N GLN A 26 51.97 4.01 -6.24
CA GLN A 26 52.11 4.07 -7.73
C GLN A 26 53.53 4.01 -8.40
N PRO A 27 53.70 3.71 -9.74
CA PRO A 27 52.78 3.95 -10.87
C PRO A 27 52.69 2.92 -12.05
N ALA A 28 51.56 3.04 -12.77
CA ALA A 28 51.31 3.04 -14.24
C ALA A 28 51.83 1.98 -15.26
N ALA A 29 50.86 1.63 -16.15
CA ALA A 29 50.92 1.52 -17.62
C ALA A 29 51.06 0.13 -18.30
N GLY A 30 50.00 -0.24 -19.04
CA GLY A 30 50.10 -0.69 -20.44
C GLY A 30 49.93 -2.19 -20.73
N GLY A 31 48.87 -2.54 -21.47
CA GLY A 31 48.84 -3.72 -22.35
C GLY A 31 47.55 -4.55 -22.35
N SER A 32 46.71 -4.38 -23.38
CA SER A 32 45.67 -5.35 -23.79
C SER A 32 46.30 -6.46 -24.66
N PRO A 33 45.78 -7.70 -24.67
CA PRO A 33 44.97 -8.18 -25.81
C PRO A 33 43.82 -9.17 -25.42
N PRO A 34 42.95 -9.59 -26.37
CA PRO A 34 41.52 -9.86 -26.11
C PRO A 34 41.15 -11.35 -25.97
N ALA A 35 40.03 -11.65 -25.30
CA ALA A 35 39.27 -12.88 -25.52
C ALA A 35 37.78 -12.76 -25.13
N GLN A 36 36.96 -12.77 -26.18
CA GLN A 36 35.70 -13.52 -26.37
C GLN A 36 34.49 -13.29 -25.43
N GLN A 37 33.46 -12.73 -26.08
CA GLN A 37 32.05 -12.66 -25.69
C GLN A 37 31.42 -14.04 -25.48
N GLN A 38 30.68 -14.19 -24.39
CA GLN A 38 29.52 -15.08 -24.32
C GLN A 38 28.44 -14.40 -23.48
N GLY A 39 27.20 -14.44 -23.99
CA GLY A 39 26.16 -13.44 -23.75
C GLY A 39 25.65 -13.35 -22.31
N GLN A 40 25.63 -12.12 -21.80
CA GLN A 40 24.67 -11.69 -20.79
C GLN A 40 23.72 -10.70 -21.48
N GLN A 41 22.49 -11.14 -21.69
CA GLN A 41 21.45 -10.33 -22.30
C GLN A 41 21.04 -9.26 -21.28
N SER A 42 21.29 -8.03 -21.70
CA SER A 42 21.25 -6.79 -20.93
C SER A 42 19.85 -6.40 -20.51
N ASN A 43 19.66 -6.32 -19.19
CA ASN A 43 18.59 -5.57 -18.55
C ASN A 43 18.84 -4.07 -18.82
N MET A 44 18.07 -3.47 -19.71
CA MET A 44 18.16 -2.02 -19.99
C MET A 44 17.42 -1.26 -18.89
N PRO A 45 18.07 -0.40 -18.09
CA PRO A 45 17.38 0.48 -17.15
C PRO A 45 16.78 1.67 -17.90
N TYR A 46 15.49 1.92 -17.66
CA TYR A 46 14.81 3.16 -18.06
C TYR A 46 15.53 4.37 -17.41
N PRO A 47 15.80 5.45 -18.15
CA PRO A 47 16.40 6.65 -17.57
C PRO A 47 15.31 7.48 -16.89
N GLY A 48 15.33 7.60 -15.55
CA GLY A 48 14.57 8.65 -14.86
C GLY A 48 14.06 8.44 -13.44
N GLN A 49 14.29 7.31 -12.76
CA GLN A 49 13.87 7.17 -11.36
C GLN A 49 15.05 7.24 -10.39
N PRO A 50 15.00 8.11 -9.36
CA PRO A 50 15.98 8.10 -8.28
C PRO A 50 16.04 6.71 -7.67
N SER A 51 17.21 6.09 -7.73
CA SER A 51 17.53 4.86 -7.03
C SER A 51 17.42 5.10 -5.52
N GLY A 52 16.33 4.63 -4.90
CA GLY A 52 16.13 4.76 -3.46
C GLY A 52 14.82 4.22 -2.89
N THR A 53 13.76 4.04 -3.67
CA THR A 53 12.47 3.57 -3.13
C THR A 53 12.21 2.13 -3.54
N MET A 54 12.30 1.18 -2.59
CA MET A 54 11.61 -0.09 -2.74
C MET A 54 10.10 0.19 -2.64
N GLY A 55 9.45 0.41 -3.78
CA GLY A 55 8.03 0.75 -3.88
C GLY A 55 7.72 1.55 -5.14
N GLY A 56 6.54 1.35 -5.70
CA GLY A 56 5.96 2.17 -6.77
C GLY A 56 5.52 3.56 -6.27
N PRO A 57 4.89 4.36 -7.14
CA PRO A 57 4.43 5.71 -6.79
C PRO A 57 3.43 5.65 -5.63
N PRO A 58 3.34 6.72 -4.82
CA PRO A 58 2.41 6.73 -3.71
C PRO A 58 0.98 6.84 -4.27
N ALA A 59 0.05 6.03 -3.76
CA ALA A 59 -1.35 5.97 -4.21
C ALA A 59 -2.33 5.85 -3.02
N PRO A 60 -3.57 6.37 -3.14
CA PRO A 60 -4.56 6.23 -2.08
C PRO A 60 -4.80 4.77 -1.72
N VAL A 61 -4.89 4.48 -0.43
CA VAL A 61 -5.33 3.16 0.07
C VAL A 61 -6.71 2.84 -0.49
N VAL A 62 -6.92 1.61 -0.97
CA VAL A 62 -8.11 1.22 -1.76
C VAL A 62 -9.40 1.57 -1.03
N PHE A 63 -9.50 1.18 0.26
CA PHE A 63 -10.61 1.53 1.14
C PHE A 63 -10.10 1.93 2.52
N VAL A 64 -10.69 2.99 3.07
CA VAL A 64 -10.64 3.27 4.51
C VAL A 64 -11.68 2.38 5.20
N THR A 65 -11.28 1.66 6.24
CA THR A 65 -12.18 0.80 7.02
C THR A 65 -12.56 1.45 8.33
N SER A 66 -11.64 2.13 9.02
CA SER A 66 -11.96 2.83 10.26
C SER A 66 -11.17 4.13 10.45
N VAL A 67 -11.77 5.07 11.16
CA VAL A 67 -11.16 6.31 11.64
C VAL A 67 -11.43 6.43 13.13
N GLU A 68 -10.37 6.50 13.92
CA GLU A 68 -10.40 6.68 15.37
C GLU A 68 -9.62 7.94 15.72
N VAL A 69 -10.14 8.73 16.66
CA VAL A 69 -9.37 9.83 17.26
C VAL A 69 -9.34 9.65 18.75
N LEU A 70 -8.14 9.46 19.27
CA LEU A 70 -7.85 9.29 20.68
C LEU A 70 -7.31 10.61 21.24
N ARG A 71 -7.81 11.00 22.42
CA ARG A 71 -7.28 12.15 23.16
C ARG A 71 -6.37 11.68 24.29
N SER A 72 -5.16 12.21 24.34
CA SER A 72 -4.25 12.06 25.47
C SER A 72 -4.24 13.35 26.28
N ASP A 73 -4.51 13.28 27.58
CA ASP A 73 -4.43 14.44 28.48
C ASP A 73 -2.99 14.74 28.95
N ARG A 74 -2.00 13.95 28.53
CA ARG A 74 -0.57 14.18 28.86
C ARG A 74 0.01 15.34 28.04
N ASN A 75 0.95 16.07 28.65
CA ASN A 75 1.76 17.13 28.01
C ASN A 75 0.96 18.15 27.20
N GLY A 76 -0.10 18.71 27.79
CA GLY A 76 -0.87 19.79 27.17
C GLY A 76 -2.04 19.34 26.30
N GLY A 77 -2.26 18.03 26.13
CA GLY A 77 -3.40 17.51 25.37
C GLY A 77 -3.02 17.20 23.92
N LEU A 78 -3.03 15.95 23.49
CA LEU A 78 -2.70 15.55 22.12
C LEU A 78 -3.83 14.69 21.56
N ASP A 79 -4.35 15.07 20.40
CA ASP A 79 -5.25 14.20 19.65
C ASP A 79 -4.45 13.37 18.64
N VAL A 80 -4.75 12.08 18.56
CA VAL A 80 -4.09 11.12 17.69
C VAL A 80 -5.14 10.52 16.78
N VAL A 81 -5.04 10.81 15.48
CA VAL A 81 -5.87 10.18 14.46
C VAL A 81 -5.24 8.86 14.09
N ARG A 82 -5.97 7.77 14.26
CA ARG A 82 -5.61 6.43 13.82
C ARG A 82 -6.57 6.00 12.72
N VAL A 83 -6.03 5.52 11.61
CA VAL A 83 -6.81 5.12 10.44
C VAL A 83 -6.40 3.72 10.04
N ARG A 84 -7.40 2.87 9.78
CA ARG A 84 -7.21 1.56 9.16
C ARG A 84 -7.86 1.52 7.80
N GLY A 85 -7.33 0.66 6.95
CA GLY A 85 -7.82 0.45 5.60
C GLY A 85 -7.28 -0.84 5.01
N VAL A 86 -7.56 -1.03 3.72
CA VAL A 86 -7.07 -2.18 2.96
C VAL A 86 -6.47 -1.76 1.62
N VAL A 87 -5.46 -2.51 1.20
CA VAL A 87 -4.76 -2.39 -0.09
C VAL A 87 -4.84 -3.68 -0.89
N THR A 88 -4.51 -3.63 -2.18
CA THR A 88 -4.74 -4.72 -3.15
C THR A 88 -3.83 -5.94 -3.00
N GLY A 89 -2.79 -5.87 -2.16
CA GLY A 89 -1.88 -6.98 -1.94
C GLY A 89 -0.74 -6.66 -0.98
N SER A 90 0.12 -7.63 -0.72
CA SER A 90 1.18 -7.54 0.31
C SER A 90 2.40 -6.71 -0.10
N SER A 91 2.50 -6.31 -1.37
CA SER A 91 3.60 -5.51 -1.91
C SER A 91 3.44 -4.01 -1.69
N TRP A 92 2.30 -3.58 -1.12
CA TRP A 92 2.11 -2.20 -0.66
C TRP A 92 2.91 -1.93 0.62
N GLY A 93 3.32 -0.68 0.83
CA GLY A 93 4.08 -0.31 2.02
C GLY A 93 3.89 1.14 2.45
N GLN A 94 4.49 1.49 3.59
CA GLN A 94 4.58 2.88 4.09
C GLN A 94 3.25 3.64 4.15
N PRO A 95 2.21 3.08 4.82
CA PRO A 95 0.95 3.79 5.02
C PRO A 95 1.14 5.07 5.83
N HIS A 96 0.55 6.17 5.37
CA HIS A 96 0.63 7.47 6.04
C HIS A 96 -0.60 8.34 5.71
N LEU A 97 -0.82 9.36 6.53
CA LEU A 97 -1.92 10.30 6.40
C LEU A 97 -1.41 11.67 5.96
N ILE A 98 -2.02 12.23 4.94
CA ILE A 98 -1.67 13.56 4.41
C ILE A 98 -2.82 14.52 4.68
N PRO A 99 -2.61 15.56 5.51
CA PRO A 99 -3.56 16.65 5.63
C PRO A 99 -3.70 17.42 4.31
N ILE A 100 -4.93 17.59 3.85
CA ILE A 100 -5.25 18.42 2.68
C ILE A 100 -6.04 19.68 3.03
N THR A 101 -6.52 19.78 4.27
CA THR A 101 -7.09 21.02 4.80
C THR A 101 -5.98 22.07 4.96
N GLN A 102 -6.17 23.25 4.37
CA GLN A 102 -5.34 24.42 4.61
C GLN A 102 -6.07 25.39 5.53
N GLY A 103 -5.49 25.72 6.67
CA GLY A 103 -6.08 26.64 7.65
C GLY A 103 -7.34 26.07 8.33
N GLN A 104 -8.31 26.96 8.61
CA GLN A 104 -9.58 26.60 9.25
C GLN A 104 -10.69 26.36 8.21
N PRO A 105 -11.15 25.12 8.05
CA PRO A 105 -12.20 24.76 7.10
C PRO A 105 -13.56 25.24 7.63
N ARG A 106 -14.44 25.69 6.71
CA ARG A 106 -15.79 26.18 7.07
C ARG A 106 -16.67 25.13 7.74
N ASP A 107 -16.51 23.87 7.35
CA ASP A 107 -17.26 22.76 7.96
C ASP A 107 -16.61 22.24 9.25
N GLY A 108 -15.42 22.74 9.61
CA GLY A 108 -14.67 22.33 10.80
C GLY A 108 -14.01 20.95 10.71
N MET A 109 -13.85 20.38 9.52
CA MET A 109 -13.31 19.02 9.33
C MET A 109 -11.83 19.01 8.94
N LEU A 110 -11.01 18.25 9.65
CA LEU A 110 -9.67 17.89 9.16
C LEU A 110 -9.83 16.86 8.03
N GLU A 111 -9.48 17.25 6.81
CA GLU A 111 -9.48 16.38 5.63
C GLU A 111 -8.11 15.73 5.47
N LEU A 112 -8.10 14.41 5.40
CA LEU A 112 -6.90 13.59 5.24
C LEU A 112 -7.04 12.69 4.01
N ILE A 113 -5.95 12.51 3.27
CA ILE A 113 -5.79 11.39 2.33
C ILE A 113 -5.06 10.27 3.07
N PHE A 114 -5.60 9.05 2.98
CA PHE A 114 -4.89 7.86 3.43
C PHE A 114 -4.15 7.25 2.23
N GLN A 115 -2.82 7.32 2.26
CA GLN A 115 -1.94 6.95 1.16
C GLN A 115 -0.93 5.90 1.59
N ALA A 116 -0.45 5.11 0.62
CA ALA A 116 0.63 4.16 0.79
C ALA A 116 1.45 4.08 -0.51
N SER A 117 2.66 3.53 -0.44
CA SER A 117 3.47 3.22 -1.61
C SER A 117 2.91 1.98 -2.30
N ALA A 118 2.46 2.14 -3.55
CA ALA A 118 1.90 1.04 -4.34
C ALA A 118 3.00 0.08 -4.84
N PRO A 119 2.65 -1.09 -5.38
CA PRO A 119 3.59 -1.93 -6.12
C PRO A 119 4.15 -1.20 -7.35
N ALA A 120 5.34 -1.56 -7.81
CA ALA A 120 5.99 -0.91 -8.97
C ALA A 120 5.36 -1.30 -10.33
N GLY A 121 4.50 -2.32 -10.34
CA GLY A 121 3.74 -2.75 -11.50
C GLY A 121 2.65 -3.73 -11.08
N ALA A 122 1.98 -4.31 -12.08
CA ALA A 122 0.84 -5.18 -11.86
C ALA A 122 1.15 -6.33 -10.90
N ALA A 123 0.21 -6.61 -10.01
CA ALA A 123 0.25 -7.68 -9.04
C ALA A 123 -0.88 -8.67 -9.33
N GLY A 124 -0.59 -9.97 -9.17
CA GLY A 124 -1.61 -11.00 -9.28
C GLY A 124 -2.74 -10.82 -8.26
N LEU A 125 -3.86 -11.49 -8.51
CA LEU A 125 -4.98 -11.49 -7.56
C LEU A 125 -4.57 -12.10 -6.22
N GLY A 126 -5.10 -11.53 -5.15
CA GLY A 126 -4.84 -11.96 -3.78
C GLY A 126 -5.80 -11.28 -2.81
N PRO A 127 -5.82 -11.72 -1.55
CA PRO A 127 -6.69 -11.11 -0.56
C PRO A 127 -6.27 -9.66 -0.32
N PHE A 128 -7.23 -8.83 0.04
CA PHE A 128 -6.93 -7.51 0.55
C PHE A 128 -6.02 -7.58 1.78
N MET A 129 -5.05 -6.67 1.83
CA MET A 129 -4.12 -6.59 2.95
C MET A 129 -4.44 -5.39 3.84
N PRO A 130 -4.55 -5.58 5.17
CA PRO A 130 -4.83 -4.48 6.08
C PRO A 130 -3.60 -3.57 6.21
N VAL A 131 -3.85 -2.27 6.28
CA VAL A 131 -2.84 -1.24 6.57
C VAL A 131 -3.36 -0.26 7.61
N GLU A 132 -2.43 0.37 8.34
CA GLU A 132 -2.74 1.31 9.41
C GLU A 132 -1.78 2.50 9.37
N ALA A 133 -2.29 3.69 9.63
CA ALA A 133 -1.49 4.90 9.81
C ALA A 133 -1.99 5.72 11.00
N ILE A 134 -1.07 6.49 11.57
CA ILE A 134 -1.32 7.37 12.70
C ILE A 134 -0.82 8.77 12.38
N LEU A 135 -1.62 9.78 12.74
CA LEU A 135 -1.28 11.20 12.63
C LEU A 135 -1.55 11.91 13.96
N PRO A 136 -0.51 12.38 14.66
CA PRO A 136 -0.67 13.31 15.76
C PRO A 136 -1.21 14.66 15.25
N VAL A 137 -2.18 15.23 15.96
CA VAL A 137 -2.75 16.55 15.69
C VAL A 137 -2.46 17.45 16.88
N ALA A 138 -1.89 18.62 16.61
CA ALA A 138 -1.50 19.57 17.64
C ALA A 138 -2.70 19.97 18.52
N THR A 139 -2.39 20.24 19.79
CA THR A 139 -3.33 20.78 20.78
C THR A 139 -4.02 22.05 20.27
N GLY A 140 -5.31 22.22 20.62
CA GLY A 140 -6.03 23.46 20.33
C GLY A 140 -6.41 23.63 18.85
N HIS A 141 -6.34 22.54 18.08
CA HIS A 141 -6.76 22.56 16.68
C HIS A 141 -8.23 23.01 16.54
N PRO A 142 -8.59 23.66 15.42
CA PRO A 142 -9.95 24.17 15.22
C PRO A 142 -10.95 23.10 14.76
N TYR A 143 -10.50 21.85 14.57
CA TYR A 143 -11.31 20.79 13.98
C TYR A 143 -12.29 20.19 14.99
N LYS A 144 -13.54 19.98 14.54
CA LYS A 144 -14.59 19.27 15.29
C LYS A 144 -14.69 17.79 14.93
N GLY A 145 -14.10 17.41 13.80
CA GLY A 145 -14.16 16.07 13.22
C GLY A 145 -13.04 15.83 12.22
N VAL A 146 -12.89 14.58 11.80
CA VAL A 146 -11.91 14.13 10.80
C VAL A 146 -12.62 13.42 9.66
N ARG A 147 -12.26 13.75 8.42
CA ARG A 147 -12.71 13.06 7.22
C ARG A 147 -11.50 12.47 6.52
N VAL A 148 -11.51 11.17 6.29
CA VAL A 148 -10.40 10.46 5.67
C VAL A 148 -10.84 9.83 4.36
N ARG A 149 -10.05 10.04 3.31
CA ARG A 149 -10.33 9.63 1.94
C ARG A 149 -9.36 8.53 1.51
N GLY A 150 -9.91 7.43 1.01
CA GLY A 150 -9.20 6.40 0.27
C GLY A 150 -9.47 6.52 -1.23
N GLY A 151 -9.12 5.48 -2.00
CA GLY A 151 -9.36 5.42 -3.43
C GLY A 151 -10.85 5.33 -3.79
N ASN A 152 -11.61 4.53 -3.05
CA ASN A 152 -12.99 4.20 -3.40
C ASN A 152 -14.04 4.64 -2.36
N ASN A 153 -13.62 5.16 -1.20
CA ASN A 153 -14.53 5.64 -0.18
C ASN A 153 -13.94 6.76 0.67
N ALA A 154 -14.78 7.31 1.54
CA ALA A 154 -14.36 8.20 2.62
C ALA A 154 -15.15 7.91 3.89
N ILE A 155 -14.50 8.03 5.05
CA ILE A 155 -15.12 7.92 6.36
C ILE A 155 -15.04 9.27 7.07
N SER A 156 -16.16 9.69 7.67
CA SER A 156 -16.23 10.92 8.46
C SER A 156 -16.50 10.60 9.92
N LEU A 157 -15.56 10.92 10.79
CA LEU A 157 -15.76 11.03 12.22
C LEU A 157 -16.21 12.45 12.56
N LYS A 158 -17.46 12.61 13.01
CA LYS A 158 -18.08 13.93 13.20
C LYS A 158 -17.77 14.58 14.56
N THR A 159 -17.12 13.85 15.47
CA THR A 159 -16.85 14.29 16.84
C THR A 159 -15.48 13.78 17.29
N ILE A 160 -14.67 14.64 17.91
CA ILE A 160 -13.35 14.33 18.45
C ILE A 160 -13.39 14.47 19.98
N PRO A 161 -12.92 13.47 20.75
CA PRO A 161 -12.49 12.13 20.31
C PRO A 161 -13.67 11.25 19.84
N GLY A 162 -13.38 10.15 19.15
CA GLY A 162 -14.41 9.21 18.72
C GLY A 162 -13.95 8.16 17.71
N TYR A 163 -14.90 7.36 17.21
CA TYR A 163 -14.67 6.26 16.28
C TYR A 163 -15.74 6.24 15.18
N ALA A 164 -15.33 5.92 13.96
CA ALA A 164 -16.20 5.69 12.81
C ALA A 164 -15.65 4.54 11.96
N GLU A 165 -16.54 3.69 11.43
CA GLU A 165 -16.20 2.51 10.64
C GLU A 165 -17.15 2.37 9.46
N ALA A 166 -16.66 1.77 8.37
CA ALA A 166 -17.45 1.38 7.22
C ALA A 166 -17.48 -0.15 7.09
N ALA A 167 -18.54 -0.67 6.48
CA ALA A 167 -18.59 -2.08 6.14
C ALA A 167 -17.40 -2.47 5.24
N PRO A 168 -16.81 -3.66 5.43
CA PRO A 168 -15.73 -4.13 4.58
C PRO A 168 -16.20 -4.29 3.13
N PRO A 169 -15.30 -4.13 2.14
CA PRO A 169 -15.61 -4.45 0.75
C PRO A 169 -16.01 -5.93 0.63
N LYS A 170 -17.01 -6.21 -0.21
CA LYS A 170 -17.62 -7.55 -0.30
C LYS A 170 -16.72 -8.60 -0.94
N GLU A 171 -15.97 -8.21 -1.97
CA GLU A 171 -15.18 -9.12 -2.79
C GLU A 171 -13.83 -8.48 -3.12
N ASP A 172 -12.75 -9.19 -2.84
CA ASP A 172 -11.36 -8.81 -3.14
C ASP A 172 -10.84 -9.50 -4.41
N CYS A 173 -11.67 -10.34 -5.02
CA CYS A 173 -11.41 -11.07 -6.23
C CYS A 173 -10.26 -12.08 -6.13
N ALA A 174 -9.80 -12.40 -4.92
CA ALA A 174 -8.75 -13.39 -4.68
C ALA A 174 -9.12 -14.79 -5.20
N LYS A 175 -10.43 -15.06 -5.36
CA LYS A 175 -10.97 -16.34 -5.83
C LYS A 175 -11.83 -16.20 -7.09
N CYS A 176 -11.59 -15.16 -7.90
CA CYS A 176 -12.35 -14.90 -9.11
C CYS A 176 -12.02 -15.83 -10.29
N ILE A 177 -10.77 -16.29 -10.40
CA ILE A 177 -10.32 -17.10 -11.53
C ILE A 177 -11.21 -18.35 -11.68
N GLY A 178 -11.64 -18.62 -12.91
CA GLY A 178 -12.52 -19.72 -13.28
C GLY A 178 -14.02 -19.45 -13.11
N LYS A 179 -14.42 -18.39 -12.41
CA LYS A 179 -15.82 -18.00 -12.24
C LYS A 179 -16.35 -17.25 -13.46
N PHE A 180 -17.66 -17.31 -13.67
CA PHE A 180 -18.35 -16.49 -14.67
C PHE A 180 -18.39 -15.03 -14.23
N PHE A 181 -17.96 -14.11 -15.09
CA PHE A 181 -18.15 -12.69 -14.87
C PHE A 181 -19.55 -12.28 -15.37
N VAL A 182 -20.32 -11.62 -14.52
CA VAL A 182 -21.65 -11.10 -14.87
C VAL A 182 -21.65 -9.59 -14.76
N ALA A 183 -21.72 -8.93 -15.92
CA ALA A 183 -21.75 -7.49 -16.02
C ALA A 183 -22.98 -6.89 -15.30
N LYS A 184 -22.89 -5.63 -14.91
CA LYS A 184 -23.97 -4.93 -14.22
C LYS A 184 -25.24 -4.91 -15.08
N GLY A 185 -26.35 -5.42 -14.53
CA GLY A 185 -27.63 -5.51 -15.22
C GLY A 185 -27.76 -6.69 -16.19
N ALA A 186 -26.72 -7.52 -16.36
CA ALA A 186 -26.78 -8.73 -17.14
C ALA A 186 -27.35 -9.91 -16.33
N ASN A 187 -27.95 -10.86 -17.04
CA ASN A 187 -28.33 -12.15 -16.45
C ASN A 187 -27.13 -13.11 -16.44
N PRO A 188 -26.99 -13.96 -15.42
CA PRO A 188 -25.98 -15.00 -15.41
C PRO A 188 -26.13 -15.95 -16.62
N PRO A 189 -25.03 -16.46 -17.20
CA PRO A 189 -25.07 -17.46 -18.25
C PRO A 189 -25.66 -18.79 -17.75
N ALA A 190 -26.06 -19.67 -18.68
CA ALA A 190 -26.61 -20.97 -18.32
C ALA A 190 -25.60 -21.81 -17.51
N GLY A 191 -26.03 -22.41 -16.40
CA GLY A 191 -25.16 -23.16 -15.49
C GLY A 191 -24.36 -22.30 -14.50
N ALA A 192 -24.53 -20.98 -14.53
CA ALA A 192 -24.03 -20.09 -13.49
C ALA A 192 -24.86 -20.24 -12.20
N THR A 193 -24.15 -20.29 -11.08
CA THR A 193 -24.61 -20.38 -9.70
C THR A 193 -24.03 -19.22 -8.91
N ALA A 194 -24.49 -18.96 -7.69
CA ALA A 194 -23.93 -17.89 -6.88
C ALA A 194 -22.44 -18.13 -6.56
N GLU A 195 -22.06 -19.40 -6.42
CA GLU A 195 -20.73 -19.83 -5.99
C GLU A 195 -19.69 -19.74 -7.11
N ASN A 196 -20.11 -19.94 -8.36
CA ASN A 196 -19.23 -19.89 -9.54
C ASN A 196 -19.39 -18.60 -10.36
N THR A 197 -20.01 -17.57 -9.79
CA THR A 197 -20.23 -16.26 -10.43
C THR A 197 -19.54 -15.15 -9.65
N VAL A 198 -19.02 -14.16 -10.38
CA VAL A 198 -18.60 -12.86 -9.87
C VAL A 198 -19.44 -11.81 -10.57
N ARG A 199 -20.21 -11.03 -9.80
CA ARG A 199 -21.00 -9.94 -10.35
C ARG A 199 -20.20 -8.65 -10.31
N GLU A 200 -20.22 -7.90 -11.40
CA GLU A 200 -19.60 -6.57 -11.46
C GLU A 200 -20.11 -5.64 -10.35
N ALA A 201 -21.39 -5.76 -9.98
CA ALA A 201 -22.00 -4.96 -8.93
C ALA A 201 -21.42 -5.20 -7.52
N ASP A 202 -20.71 -6.32 -7.31
CA ASP A 202 -20.06 -6.66 -6.04
C ASP A 202 -18.57 -6.30 -6.02
N LEU A 203 -18.05 -5.69 -7.10
CA LEU A 203 -16.67 -5.23 -7.24
C LEU A 203 -16.63 -3.69 -7.21
N PRO A 204 -16.56 -3.05 -6.02
CA PRO A 204 -16.75 -1.60 -5.84
C PRO A 204 -15.54 -0.73 -6.23
N TYR A 205 -14.65 -1.21 -7.09
CA TYR A 205 -13.43 -0.53 -7.53
C TYR A 205 -13.45 -0.32 -9.04
N THR A 206 -12.52 0.48 -9.55
CA THR A 206 -12.36 0.66 -11.00
C THR A 206 -12.08 -0.69 -11.65
N LEU A 207 -12.84 -1.04 -12.68
CA LEU A 207 -12.69 -2.30 -13.41
C LEU A 207 -12.20 -2.05 -14.83
N ARG A 208 -11.35 -2.96 -15.31
CA ARG A 208 -11.05 -3.12 -16.73
C ARG A 208 -11.35 -4.57 -17.10
N ILE A 209 -12.38 -4.77 -17.91
CA ILE A 209 -12.75 -6.10 -18.40
C ILE A 209 -12.25 -6.22 -19.83
N ILE A 210 -11.45 -7.25 -20.10
CA ILE A 210 -10.87 -7.52 -21.42
C ILE A 210 -11.44 -8.83 -21.94
N LYS A 211 -12.21 -8.79 -23.02
CA LYS A 211 -12.72 -9.99 -23.71
C LYS A 211 -11.73 -10.46 -24.79
N PRO A 212 -11.88 -11.69 -25.32
CA PRO A 212 -10.93 -12.24 -26.29
C PRO A 212 -10.73 -11.38 -27.55
N THR A 213 -11.75 -10.63 -27.96
CA THR A 213 -11.73 -9.78 -29.15
C THR A 213 -11.34 -8.33 -28.88
N ASP A 214 -11.11 -7.96 -27.62
CA ASP A 214 -10.87 -6.58 -27.23
C ASP A 214 -9.38 -6.23 -27.39
N GLY A 215 -9.11 -5.04 -27.92
CA GLY A 215 -7.78 -4.42 -27.85
C GLY A 215 -7.60 -3.64 -26.54
N ILE A 216 -6.35 -3.32 -26.18
CA ILE A 216 -6.04 -2.48 -25.01
C ILE A 216 -5.70 -1.07 -25.48
N SER A 217 -6.55 -0.10 -25.13
CA SER A 217 -6.38 1.30 -25.55
C SER A 217 -5.36 2.10 -24.72
N SER A 218 -5.00 1.63 -23.51
CA SER A 218 -4.03 2.29 -22.63
C SER A 218 -3.33 1.31 -21.70
N TYR A 219 -2.02 1.47 -21.56
CA TYR A 219 -1.17 0.73 -20.62
C TYR A 219 -0.87 1.52 -19.33
N ALA A 220 -1.56 2.64 -19.08
CA ALA A 220 -1.38 3.40 -17.85
C ALA A 220 -1.84 2.57 -16.65
N LEU A 221 -0.95 2.29 -15.70
CA LEU A 221 -1.25 1.50 -14.51
C LEU A 221 -2.01 2.33 -13.46
N ASP A 222 -2.95 1.70 -12.77
CA ASP A 222 -3.68 2.27 -11.64
C ASP A 222 -3.76 1.20 -10.55
N PRO A 223 -3.05 1.37 -9.42
CA PRO A 223 -2.94 0.32 -8.40
C PRO A 223 -4.27 0.01 -7.69
N ASN A 224 -5.32 0.82 -7.91
CA ASN A 224 -6.66 0.58 -7.40
C ASN A 224 -7.63 0.07 -8.48
N ARG A 225 -7.15 -0.24 -9.68
CA ARG A 225 -7.94 -0.84 -10.76
C ARG A 225 -7.71 -2.34 -10.83
N LEU A 226 -8.81 -3.09 -10.85
CA LEU A 226 -8.79 -4.52 -11.13
C LEU A 226 -8.99 -4.74 -12.63
N THR A 227 -8.03 -5.39 -13.25
CA THR A 227 -8.11 -5.88 -14.62
C THR A 227 -8.49 -7.36 -14.63
N LEU A 228 -9.55 -7.72 -15.34
CA LEU A 228 -10.00 -9.11 -15.53
C LEU A 228 -9.98 -9.47 -17.01
N LEU A 229 -9.38 -10.62 -17.32
CA LEU A 229 -9.37 -11.20 -18.66
C LEU A 229 -10.43 -12.28 -18.73
N LEU A 230 -11.28 -12.23 -19.76
CA LEU A 230 -12.36 -13.17 -19.96
C LEU A 230 -12.06 -14.12 -21.13
N SER A 231 -12.51 -15.37 -21.00
CA SER A 231 -12.65 -16.32 -22.11
C SER A 231 -13.88 -16.02 -22.96
N GLU A 232 -14.01 -16.73 -24.09
CA GLU A 232 -15.18 -16.65 -24.98
C GLU A 232 -16.49 -17.04 -24.29
N ASP A 233 -16.45 -17.98 -23.34
CA ASP A 233 -17.61 -18.39 -22.55
C ASP A 233 -17.91 -17.46 -21.35
N GLY A 234 -17.15 -16.37 -21.20
CA GLY A 234 -17.37 -15.34 -20.17
C GLY A 234 -16.82 -15.68 -18.79
N ARG A 235 -15.92 -16.66 -18.68
CA ARG A 235 -15.20 -16.94 -17.44
C ARG A 235 -13.97 -16.05 -17.30
N ILE A 236 -13.62 -15.75 -16.07
CA ILE A 236 -12.38 -15.05 -15.73
C ILE A 236 -11.23 -16.05 -15.88
N VAL A 237 -10.39 -15.86 -16.89
CA VAL A 237 -9.22 -16.72 -17.16
C VAL A 237 -7.96 -16.22 -16.48
N ASP A 238 -7.85 -14.91 -16.29
CA ASP A 238 -6.76 -14.26 -15.59
C ASP A 238 -7.21 -12.91 -15.02
N GLY A 239 -6.40 -12.34 -14.13
CA GLY A 239 -6.64 -11.01 -13.60
C GLY A 239 -5.46 -10.48 -12.80
N ALA A 240 -5.40 -9.16 -12.69
CA ALA A 240 -4.38 -8.46 -11.94
C ALA A 240 -4.91 -7.16 -11.36
N TRP A 241 -4.33 -6.73 -10.25
CA TRP A 241 -4.33 -5.34 -9.85
C TRP A 241 -3.20 -4.64 -10.60
N ASP A 242 -3.47 -3.51 -11.25
CA ASP A 242 -2.49 -2.88 -12.15
C ASP A 242 -1.27 -2.26 -11.45
#